data_AF-G5LS33-F1
#
_entry.id   AF-G5LS33-F1
#
_cell.length_a   1.000
_cell.length_b   1.000
_cell.length_c   1.000
_cell.angle_alpha   90.00
_cell.angle_beta   90.00
_cell.angle_gamma   90.00
#
_symmetry.space_group_name_H-M   'P 1'
#
loop_
_entity.id
_entity.type
_entity.pdbx_description
1 polymer ?
#
loop_
_entity_poly.entity_id
_entity_poly.type
_entity_poly.pdbx_seq_one_letter_code
_entity_poly.pdbx_strand_id
1 'polypeptide(L)'
;MWGHMPETTTAANGEVFKRPLLSAEIASGVTHGDNTENNEAWGIVDFEMANDACGAGYVPTLADMQSLYDARPGGAMNTQQGWPLDGKNYQDSTADLSRSTQNRYVKSINLRDGGVGSLLWNEQLYFVCLQNAHPAATQITLTSPVYNDSDGFAKAKVGETIPVIITTRDAQGNRATRPPTRRCPGQPGRRHADYLYARRQRRARESGGE
;
A
#
# COMPACT_ATOMS: atom_id res chain seq x y z
N MET A 1 0.52 -23.22 25.96
CA MET A 1 -0.20 -21.93 25.90
C MET A 1 0.85 -20.86 26.15
N TRP A 2 1.18 -20.06 25.15
CA TRP A 2 2.07 -18.91 25.34
C TRP A 2 1.29 -17.88 26.17
N GLY A 3 1.83 -17.53 27.34
CA GLY A 3 1.21 -16.55 28.23
C GLY A 3 1.08 -15.18 27.55
N HIS A 4 0.03 -14.44 27.90
CA HIS A 4 -0.31 -13.08 27.45
C HIS A 4 0.61 -12.48 26.38
N MET A 5 0.24 -12.69 25.10
CA MET A 5 0.81 -11.94 23.99
C MET A 5 0.68 -10.43 24.28
N PRO A 6 1.77 -9.64 24.20
CA PRO A 6 1.67 -8.20 24.34
C PRO A 6 0.73 -7.62 23.29
N GLU A 7 -0.20 -6.75 23.71
CA GLU A 7 -1.17 -6.13 22.81
C GLU A 7 -0.53 -5.17 21.80
N THR A 8 0.66 -4.63 22.13
CA THR A 8 1.39 -3.70 21.27
C THR A 8 2.89 -3.93 21.29
N THR A 9 3.56 -3.49 20.22
CA THR A 9 5.01 -3.52 20.09
C THR A 9 5.50 -2.28 19.34
N THR A 10 6.66 -1.75 19.72
CA THR A 10 7.27 -0.57 19.09
C THR A 10 8.35 -1.00 18.10
N ALA A 11 8.32 -0.39 16.91
CA ALA A 11 9.34 -0.53 15.86
C ALA A 11 10.50 0.44 16.06
N ALA A 12 11.59 0.27 15.31
CA ALA A 12 12.79 1.10 15.48
C ALA A 12 12.57 2.58 15.10
N ASN A 13 11.60 2.87 14.23
CA ASN A 13 11.19 4.22 13.82
C ASN A 13 10.23 4.89 14.84
N GLY A 14 9.90 4.21 15.94
CA GLY A 14 8.98 4.70 16.97
C GLY A 14 7.51 4.43 16.71
N GLU A 15 7.14 3.89 15.55
CA GLU A 15 5.76 3.47 15.29
C GLU A 15 5.36 2.32 16.21
N VAL A 16 4.10 2.37 16.66
CA VAL A 16 3.54 1.37 17.57
C VAL A 16 2.55 0.52 16.81
N PHE A 17 2.74 -0.79 16.84
CA PHE A 17 1.90 -1.78 16.19
C PHE A 17 1.04 -2.48 17.23
N LYS A 18 -0.21 -2.73 16.89
CA LYS A 18 -1.06 -3.69 17.61
C LYS A 18 -0.66 -5.11 17.21
N ARG A 19 -0.89 -6.08 18.10
CA ARG A 19 -0.72 -7.49 17.77
C ARG A 19 -1.63 -7.91 16.60
N PRO A 20 -1.24 -8.94 15.84
CA PRO A 20 -2.12 -9.59 14.88
C PRO A 20 -3.40 -10.06 15.57
N LEU A 21 -4.49 -10.07 14.82
CA LEU A 21 -5.77 -10.53 15.32
C LEU A 21 -5.93 -12.03 15.06
N LEU A 22 -6.54 -12.72 16.01
CA LEU A 22 -7.08 -14.05 15.77
C LEU A 22 -8.27 -13.93 14.82
N SER A 23 -8.54 -14.99 14.06
CA SER A 23 -9.68 -15.07 13.14
C SER A 23 -10.99 -14.73 13.85
N ALA A 24 -11.19 -15.25 15.07
CA ALA A 24 -12.37 -14.98 15.90
C ALA A 24 -12.46 -13.54 16.44
N GLU A 25 -11.39 -12.74 16.37
CA GLU A 25 -11.36 -11.36 16.85
C GLU A 25 -11.67 -10.35 15.74
N ILE A 26 -11.67 -10.78 14.48
CA ILE A 26 -11.98 -9.92 13.35
C ILE A 26 -13.46 -9.52 13.39
N ALA A 27 -13.72 -8.23 13.20
CA ALA A 27 -15.06 -7.67 13.24
C ALA A 27 -16.01 -8.37 12.26
N SER A 28 -17.27 -8.57 12.70
CA SER A 28 -18.29 -9.16 11.86
C SER A 28 -18.50 -8.33 10.58
N GLY A 29 -18.52 -9.00 9.43
CA GLY A 29 -18.66 -8.36 8.11
C GLY A 29 -17.35 -8.16 7.35
N VAL A 30 -16.19 -8.30 7.99
CA VAL A 30 -14.90 -8.32 7.29
C VAL A 30 -14.62 -9.73 6.78
N THR A 31 -14.45 -9.89 5.46
CA THR A 31 -14.10 -11.19 4.87
C THR A 31 -12.65 -11.52 5.17
N HIS A 32 -12.42 -12.70 5.75
CA HIS A 32 -11.09 -13.17 6.16
C HIS A 32 -11.01 -14.69 6.04
N GLY A 33 -9.79 -15.21 6.00
CA GLY A 33 -9.47 -16.61 6.25
C GLY A 33 -8.71 -16.77 7.57
N ASP A 34 -8.21 -17.97 7.81
CA ASP A 34 -7.32 -18.25 8.94
C ASP A 34 -6.04 -19.00 8.50
N ASN A 35 -4.98 -18.82 9.29
CA ASN A 35 -3.83 -19.71 9.29
C ASN A 35 -3.52 -20.13 10.73
N THR A 36 -3.48 -21.44 10.98
CA THR A 36 -3.27 -21.97 12.34
C THR A 36 -1.78 -22.11 12.65
N GLU A 37 -1.31 -21.44 13.70
CA GLU A 37 0.06 -21.52 14.21
C GLU A 37 0.05 -21.50 15.74
N ASN A 38 0.93 -22.28 16.38
CA ASN A 38 1.07 -22.32 17.85
C ASN A 38 -0.24 -22.64 18.62
N ASN A 39 -1.15 -23.38 17.98
CA ASN A 39 -2.51 -23.70 18.44
C ASN A 39 -3.49 -22.52 18.46
N GLU A 40 -3.20 -21.46 17.69
CA GLU A 40 -4.06 -20.30 17.53
C GLU A 40 -4.39 -20.09 16.05
N ALA A 41 -5.66 -19.79 15.75
CA ALA A 41 -6.13 -19.51 14.40
C ALA A 41 -6.02 -18.01 14.13
N TRP A 42 -4.95 -17.62 13.43
CA TRP A 42 -4.63 -16.23 13.11
C TRP A 42 -5.40 -15.76 11.88
N GLY A 43 -5.93 -14.55 11.94
CA GLY A 43 -6.68 -13.97 10.84
C GLY A 43 -5.78 -13.61 9.66
N ILE A 44 -6.20 -13.97 8.45
CA ILE A 44 -5.56 -13.55 7.21
C ILE A 44 -6.58 -12.85 6.31
N VAL A 45 -6.14 -11.77 5.68
CA VAL A 45 -7.02 -10.90 4.87
C VAL A 45 -6.31 -10.53 3.58
N ASP A 46 -7.09 -10.16 2.58
CA ASP A 46 -6.53 -9.52 1.39
C ASP A 46 -6.29 -8.02 1.61
N PHE A 47 -5.71 -7.35 0.62
CA PHE A 47 -5.32 -5.95 0.73
C PHE A 47 -6.48 -5.00 1.03
N GLU A 48 -7.66 -5.26 0.48
CA GLU A 48 -8.83 -4.40 0.68
C GLU A 48 -9.39 -4.61 2.09
N MET A 49 -9.48 -5.88 2.51
CA MET A 49 -9.96 -6.26 3.84
C MET A 49 -9.01 -5.86 4.97
N ALA A 50 -7.69 -5.73 4.72
CA ALA A 50 -6.75 -5.16 5.69
C ALA A 50 -7.11 -3.71 6.07
N ASN A 51 -7.53 -2.91 5.08
CA ASN A 51 -7.97 -1.54 5.33
C ASN A 51 -9.31 -1.49 6.07
N ASP A 52 -10.22 -2.43 5.79
CA ASP A 52 -11.50 -2.51 6.49
C ASP A 52 -11.33 -3.00 7.93
N ALA A 53 -10.40 -3.92 8.17
CA ALA A 53 -10.09 -4.45 9.50
C ALA A 53 -9.37 -3.41 10.38
N CYS A 54 -8.39 -2.67 9.83
CA CYS A 54 -7.61 -1.69 10.59
C CYS A 54 -8.26 -0.30 10.63
N GLY A 55 -9.02 0.06 9.61
CA GLY A 55 -9.44 1.43 9.35
C GLY A 55 -8.42 2.22 8.51
N ALA A 56 -8.92 3.27 7.86
CA ALA A 56 -8.14 4.09 6.95
C ALA A 56 -6.91 4.73 7.65
N GLY A 57 -5.73 4.51 7.07
CA GLY A 57 -4.46 5.06 7.58
C GLY A 57 -3.80 4.24 8.68
N TYR A 58 -4.44 3.18 9.19
CA TYR A 58 -3.86 2.32 10.23
C TYR A 58 -3.11 1.11 9.67
N VAL A 59 -3.23 0.81 8.37
CA VAL A 59 -2.41 -0.22 7.74
C VAL A 59 -0.97 0.31 7.58
N PRO A 60 0.06 -0.38 8.11
CA PRO A 60 1.44 0.08 8.04
C PRO A 60 1.95 0.11 6.60
N THR A 61 2.98 0.90 6.35
CA THR A 61 3.74 0.87 5.09
C THR A 61 4.83 -0.20 5.15
N LEU A 62 5.42 -0.55 4.01
CA LEU A 62 6.55 -1.47 3.96
C LEU A 62 7.72 -0.96 4.80
N ALA A 63 7.94 0.36 4.82
CA ALA A 63 9.02 0.96 5.61
C ALA A 63 8.79 0.78 7.12
N ASP A 64 7.54 0.92 7.60
CA ASP A 64 7.22 0.67 9.01
C ASP A 64 7.41 -0.80 9.36
N MET A 65 6.99 -1.71 8.47
CA MET A 65 7.13 -3.15 8.65
C MET A 65 8.61 -3.61 8.63
N GLN A 66 9.44 -3.00 7.78
CA GLN A 66 10.90 -3.19 7.80
C GLN A 66 11.51 -2.69 9.11
N SER A 67 11.06 -1.52 9.60
CA SER A 67 11.50 -0.99 10.88
C SER A 67 11.07 -1.86 12.08
N LEU A 68 9.92 -2.51 11.99
CA LEU A 68 9.48 -3.51 12.96
C LEU A 68 10.39 -4.74 12.96
N TYR A 69 10.76 -5.23 11.78
CA TYR A 69 11.73 -6.31 11.63
C TYR A 69 13.11 -5.92 12.18
N ASP A 70 13.61 -4.72 11.88
CA ASP A 70 14.92 -4.25 12.35
C ASP A 70 14.99 -4.16 13.88
N ALA A 71 13.87 -3.85 14.55
CA ALA A 71 13.79 -3.86 16.00
C ALA A 71 13.88 -5.28 16.59
N ARG A 72 13.45 -6.31 15.84
CA ARG A 72 13.34 -7.71 16.27
C ARG A 72 13.61 -8.70 15.12
N PRO A 73 14.85 -8.78 14.63
CA PRO A 73 15.19 -9.60 13.46
C PRO A 73 15.27 -11.10 13.80
N GLY A 74 15.38 -11.94 12.77
CA GLY A 74 15.70 -13.36 12.92
C GLY A 74 14.64 -14.18 13.67
N GLY A 75 13.36 -13.84 13.51
CA GLY A 75 12.25 -14.51 14.19
C GLY A 75 12.02 -14.08 15.64
N ALA A 76 12.68 -13.02 16.11
CA ALA A 76 12.45 -12.45 17.44
C ALA A 76 11.00 -11.96 17.64
N MET A 77 10.30 -11.59 16.56
CA MET A 77 8.86 -11.30 16.61
C MET A 77 8.02 -12.48 17.14
N ASN A 78 8.35 -13.73 16.77
CA ASN A 78 7.67 -14.89 17.32
C ASN A 78 8.16 -15.21 18.74
N THR A 79 9.47 -15.30 18.95
CA THR A 79 10.02 -15.77 20.24
C THR A 79 9.84 -14.78 21.39
N GLN A 80 9.71 -13.48 21.10
CA GLN A 80 9.56 -12.43 22.12
C GLN A 80 8.15 -11.84 22.18
N GLN A 81 7.44 -11.74 21.05
CA GLN A 81 6.10 -11.16 21.00
C GLN A 81 5.01 -12.20 20.75
N GLY A 82 5.36 -13.45 20.43
CA GLY A 82 4.42 -14.54 20.16
C GLY A 82 3.75 -14.46 18.79
N TRP A 83 4.11 -13.50 17.92
CA TRP A 83 3.44 -13.29 16.64
C TRP A 83 3.65 -14.49 15.69
N PRO A 84 2.65 -14.83 14.86
CA PRO A 84 2.78 -15.90 13.88
C PRO A 84 3.78 -15.51 12.79
N LEU A 85 4.69 -16.40 12.43
CA LEU A 85 5.70 -16.14 11.39
C LEU A 85 5.72 -17.23 10.31
N ASP A 86 4.93 -18.28 10.45
CA ASP A 86 4.97 -19.44 9.58
C ASP A 86 3.75 -19.49 8.66
N GLY A 87 3.99 -19.83 7.39
CA GLY A 87 2.96 -20.06 6.38
C GLY A 87 2.52 -18.83 5.57
N LYS A 88 2.57 -17.61 6.13
CA LYS A 88 2.18 -16.37 5.41
C LYS A 88 3.11 -15.19 5.69
N ASN A 89 3.28 -14.34 4.67
CA ASN A 89 3.89 -13.01 4.85
C ASN A 89 2.91 -12.06 5.55
N TYR A 90 3.44 -10.93 6.01
CA TYR A 90 2.66 -9.81 6.50
C TYR A 90 2.37 -8.80 5.38
N GLN A 91 1.14 -8.32 5.38
CA GLN A 91 0.63 -7.31 4.46
C GLN A 91 1.05 -5.90 4.88
N ASP A 92 1.21 -5.05 3.88
CA ASP A 92 1.45 -3.62 4.04
C ASP A 92 0.69 -2.81 2.97
N SER A 93 0.65 -1.50 3.13
CA SER A 93 -0.09 -0.57 2.26
C SER A 93 0.66 -0.15 0.98
N THR A 94 1.83 -0.71 0.71
CA THR A 94 2.73 -0.29 -0.38
C THR A 94 2.43 -1.05 -1.66
N ALA A 95 1.96 -0.33 -2.68
CA ALA A 95 1.79 -0.91 -4.01
C ALA A 95 3.14 -1.25 -4.65
N ASP A 96 3.20 -2.38 -5.36
CA ASP A 96 4.35 -2.75 -6.16
C ASP A 96 4.18 -2.31 -7.62
N LEU A 97 4.63 -1.09 -7.90
CA LEU A 97 4.52 -0.48 -9.22
C LEU A 97 5.53 -1.02 -10.25
N SER A 98 6.53 -1.81 -9.84
CA SER A 98 7.50 -2.38 -10.78
C SER A 98 6.99 -3.62 -11.52
N ARG A 99 5.78 -4.08 -11.20
CA ARG A 99 5.16 -5.29 -11.77
C ARG A 99 4.26 -4.93 -12.96
N SER A 100 3.48 -5.92 -13.42
CA SER A 100 2.54 -5.75 -14.54
C SER A 100 1.47 -4.71 -14.21
N THR A 101 1.07 -3.91 -15.20
CA THR A 101 -0.07 -2.97 -15.10
C THR A 101 -1.43 -3.65 -15.23
N GLN A 102 -1.46 -4.95 -15.57
CA GLN A 102 -2.70 -5.71 -15.76
C GLN A 102 -3.29 -6.19 -14.45
N ASN A 103 -2.43 -6.48 -13.46
CA ASN A 103 -2.80 -6.95 -12.14
C ASN A 103 -2.27 -5.98 -11.09
N ARG A 104 -2.92 -5.92 -9.93
CA ARG A 104 -2.41 -5.14 -8.80
C ARG A 104 -1.53 -6.02 -7.94
N TYR A 105 -0.29 -5.57 -7.78
CA TYR A 105 0.66 -6.18 -6.86
C TYR A 105 0.90 -5.24 -5.69
N VAL A 106 1.11 -5.84 -4.53
CA VAL A 106 1.42 -5.15 -3.28
C VAL A 106 2.68 -5.78 -2.70
N LYS A 107 3.45 -4.97 -1.99
CA LYS A 107 4.58 -5.48 -1.22
C LYS A 107 4.06 -6.24 0.00
N SER A 108 4.92 -7.10 0.50
CA SER A 108 4.71 -7.85 1.73
C SER A 108 6.07 -8.13 2.34
N ILE A 109 6.12 -8.44 3.63
CA ILE A 109 7.36 -8.81 4.31
C ILE A 109 7.21 -10.13 5.05
N ASN A 110 8.25 -10.96 5.02
CA ASN A 110 8.40 -12.08 5.92
C ASN A 110 9.13 -11.60 7.18
N LEU A 111 8.44 -11.55 8.32
CA LEU A 111 9.02 -11.08 9.58
C LEU A 111 9.97 -12.09 10.25
N ARG A 112 10.14 -13.30 9.69
CA ARG A 112 11.14 -14.28 10.12
C ARG A 112 12.55 -13.90 9.67
N ASP A 113 12.69 -13.48 8.42
CA ASP A 113 13.99 -13.24 7.76
C ASP A 113 14.14 -11.85 7.13
N GLY A 114 13.08 -11.03 7.15
CA GLY A 114 13.05 -9.69 6.56
C GLY A 114 12.84 -9.69 5.05
N GLY A 115 12.56 -10.85 4.43
CA GLY A 115 12.39 -10.98 3.00
C GLY A 115 11.18 -10.20 2.48
N VAL A 116 11.39 -9.32 1.49
CA VAL A 116 10.30 -8.55 0.87
C VAL A 116 9.76 -9.29 -0.35
N GLY A 117 8.46 -9.58 -0.32
CA GLY A 117 7.72 -10.22 -1.39
C GLY A 117 6.94 -9.25 -2.27
N SER A 118 6.45 -9.76 -3.40
CA SER A 118 5.54 -9.06 -4.33
C SER A 118 4.41 -10.00 -4.72
N LEU A 119 3.24 -9.75 -4.14
CA LEU A 119 2.09 -10.65 -4.20
C LEU A 119 0.88 -9.97 -4.83
N LEU A 120 -0.04 -10.76 -5.34
CA LEU A 120 -1.30 -10.24 -5.88
C LEU A 120 -2.11 -9.62 -4.74
N TRP A 121 -2.83 -8.53 -5.04
CA TRP A 121 -3.63 -7.80 -4.05
C TRP A 121 -4.72 -8.62 -3.35
N ASN A 122 -5.17 -9.73 -3.96
CA ASN A 122 -6.20 -10.62 -3.45
C ASN A 122 -5.63 -11.85 -2.70
N GLU A 123 -4.31 -11.93 -2.55
CA GLU A 123 -3.69 -12.95 -1.70
C GLU A 123 -3.99 -12.63 -0.23
N GLN A 124 -4.41 -13.65 0.52
CA GLN A 124 -4.68 -13.50 1.95
C GLN A 124 -3.40 -13.70 2.76
N LEU A 125 -3.04 -12.67 3.53
CA LEU A 125 -1.80 -12.56 4.30
C LEU A 125 -2.10 -12.21 5.75
N TYR A 126 -1.10 -12.37 6.62
CA TYR A 126 -1.18 -11.78 7.96
C TYR A 126 -1.27 -10.27 7.85
N PHE A 127 -2.01 -9.65 8.77
CA PHE A 127 -2.13 -8.20 8.83
C PHE A 127 -1.97 -7.73 10.26
N VAL A 128 -1.48 -6.50 10.38
CA VAL A 128 -1.35 -5.79 11.64
C VAL A 128 -1.71 -4.34 11.42
N CYS A 129 -2.20 -3.71 12.48
CA CYS A 129 -2.61 -2.32 12.46
C CYS A 129 -1.67 -1.51 13.32
N LEU A 130 -1.38 -0.28 12.90
CA LEU A 130 -0.74 0.71 13.75
C LEU A 130 -1.68 1.12 14.89
N GLN A 131 -1.09 1.61 15.98
CA GLN A 131 -1.82 2.22 17.08
C GLN A 131 -2.33 3.61 16.69
N ASN A 132 -1.56 4.34 15.88
CA ASN A 132 -1.89 5.66 15.38
C ASN A 132 -1.97 5.63 13.85
N ALA A 133 -2.91 6.37 13.26
CA ALA A 133 -3.03 6.43 11.81
C ALA A 133 -1.90 7.28 11.21
N HIS A 134 -1.39 6.84 10.05
CA HIS A 134 -0.58 7.68 9.19
C HIS A 134 -1.37 8.94 8.77
N PRO A 135 -0.70 10.09 8.70
CA PRO A 135 -1.35 11.33 8.29
C PRO A 135 -1.97 11.19 6.90
N ALA A 136 -3.22 11.62 6.76
CA ALA A 136 -3.91 11.52 5.49
C ALA A 136 -3.30 12.49 4.47
N ALA A 137 -2.98 12.00 3.28
CA ALA A 137 -2.67 12.87 2.15
C ALA A 137 -3.91 13.71 1.80
N THR A 138 -3.77 15.04 1.85
CA THR A 138 -4.82 16.01 1.53
C THR A 138 -4.52 16.80 0.26
N GLN A 139 -3.24 16.88 -0.13
CA GLN A 139 -2.81 17.56 -1.34
C GLN A 139 -2.00 16.61 -2.24
N ILE A 140 -2.32 16.61 -3.53
CA ILE A 140 -1.57 15.89 -4.55
C ILE A 140 -1.10 16.91 -5.58
N THR A 141 0.21 17.02 -5.78
CA THR A 141 0.82 17.86 -6.80
C THR A 141 1.46 16.98 -7.86
N LEU A 142 1.16 17.25 -9.12
CA LEU A 142 1.77 16.59 -10.27
C LEU A 142 2.64 17.62 -10.97
N THR A 143 3.92 17.30 -11.16
CA THR A 143 4.86 18.14 -11.90
C THR A 143 5.51 17.33 -13.01
N SER A 144 5.93 18.00 -14.08
CA SER A 144 6.66 17.37 -15.17
C SER A 144 7.75 18.33 -15.64
N PRO A 145 8.98 17.85 -15.89
CA PRO A 145 10.05 18.71 -16.39
C PRO A 145 9.79 19.22 -17.81
N VAL A 146 8.85 18.62 -18.54
CA VAL A 146 8.45 19.03 -19.90
C VAL A 146 7.11 19.78 -19.93
N TYR A 147 6.58 20.15 -18.76
CA TYR A 147 5.42 21.02 -18.65
C TYR A 147 5.83 22.47 -18.99
N ASN A 148 5.02 23.15 -19.80
CA ASN A 148 5.22 24.56 -20.11
C ASN A 148 3.99 25.37 -19.67
N ASP A 149 4.20 26.31 -18.74
CA ASP A 149 3.16 27.21 -18.23
C ASP A 149 2.53 28.07 -19.35
N SER A 150 3.32 28.49 -20.35
CA SER A 150 2.80 29.34 -21.44
C SER A 150 1.82 28.59 -22.35
N ASP A 151 2.04 27.28 -22.51
CA ASP A 151 1.18 26.40 -23.30
C ASP A 151 0.03 25.85 -22.45
N GLY A 152 0.23 25.71 -21.14
CA GLY A 152 -0.69 25.05 -20.21
C GLY A 152 -0.64 23.52 -20.28
N PHE A 153 0.34 22.93 -20.97
CA PHE A 153 0.47 21.48 -21.12
C PHE A 153 1.92 21.01 -21.33
N ALA A 154 2.16 19.72 -21.06
CA ALA A 154 3.41 19.04 -21.34
C ALA A 154 3.46 18.52 -22.80
N LYS A 155 4.62 18.63 -23.45
CA LYS A 155 4.83 18.19 -24.84
C LYS A 155 5.90 17.07 -24.89
N ALA A 156 5.67 16.06 -25.72
CA ALA A 156 6.64 15.02 -26.07
C ALA A 156 6.41 14.57 -27.52
N LYS A 157 7.43 14.00 -28.18
CA LYS A 157 7.25 13.46 -29.54
C LYS A 157 6.42 12.19 -29.52
N VAL A 158 5.85 11.83 -30.67
CA VAL A 158 5.14 10.55 -30.82
C VAL A 158 6.11 9.41 -30.51
N GLY A 159 5.75 8.58 -29.52
CA GLY A 159 6.58 7.48 -29.03
C GLY A 159 7.49 7.82 -27.85
N GLU A 160 7.56 9.09 -27.40
CA GLU A 160 8.33 9.49 -26.21
C GLU A 160 7.47 9.55 -24.92
N THR A 161 8.13 9.51 -23.75
CA THR A 161 7.50 9.57 -22.43
C THR A 161 7.49 10.97 -21.86
N ILE A 162 6.35 11.37 -21.26
CA ILE A 162 6.26 12.55 -20.42
C ILE A 162 6.53 12.09 -18.98
N PRO A 163 7.65 12.47 -18.36
CA PRO A 163 7.91 12.12 -16.97
C PRO A 163 6.95 12.91 -16.08
N VAL A 164 6.33 12.25 -15.10
CA VAL A 164 5.47 12.89 -14.10
C VAL A 164 5.98 12.56 -12.70
N ILE A 165 6.19 13.61 -11.90
CA ILE A 165 6.55 13.51 -10.49
C ILE A 165 5.28 13.77 -9.69
N ILE A 166 4.88 12.78 -8.90
CA ILE A 166 3.73 12.86 -8.00
C ILE A 166 4.25 13.16 -6.59
N THR A 167 3.77 14.24 -5.99
CA THR A 167 4.05 14.59 -4.58
C THR A 167 2.74 14.59 -3.81
N THR A 168 2.68 13.83 -2.72
CA THR A 168 1.56 13.80 -1.77
C THR A 168 1.94 14.54 -0.50
N ARG A 169 1.07 15.42 -0.02
CA ARG A 169 1.23 16.14 1.24
C ARG A 169 0.02 15.99 2.16
N ASP A 170 0.26 16.00 3.46
CA ASP A 170 -0.78 16.05 4.49
C ASP A 170 -1.33 17.47 4.68
N ALA A 171 -2.28 17.63 5.61
CA ALA A 171 -2.90 18.92 5.90
C ALA A 171 -1.91 19.98 6.44
N GLN A 172 -0.77 19.53 6.98
CA GLN A 172 0.31 20.36 7.50
C GLN A 172 1.38 20.66 6.43
N GLY A 173 1.24 20.11 5.23
CA GLY A 173 2.17 20.29 4.12
C GLY A 173 3.39 19.34 4.14
N ASN A 174 3.47 18.40 5.09
CA ASN A 174 4.52 17.39 5.15
C ASN A 174 4.26 16.31 4.11
N ARG A 175 5.30 15.58 3.69
CA ARG A 175 5.13 14.48 2.73
C ARG A 175 4.28 13.37 3.37
N ALA A 176 3.16 13.03 2.74
CA ALA A 176 2.34 11.91 3.17
C ALA A 176 2.89 10.63 2.54
N THR A 177 3.19 9.62 3.37
CA THR A 177 3.72 8.29 3.00
C THR A 177 2.76 7.44 2.18
N ARG A 178 1.50 7.88 1.98
CA ARG A 178 0.51 7.16 1.18
C ARG A 178 0.68 7.50 -0.31
N PRO A 179 1.10 6.57 -1.18
CA PRO A 179 0.95 6.77 -2.62
C PRO A 179 -0.55 6.83 -2.96
N PRO A 180 -0.98 7.66 -3.91
CA PRO A 180 -2.38 7.71 -4.30
C PRO A 180 -2.75 6.41 -5.03
N THR A 181 -3.68 5.64 -4.47
CA THR A 181 -4.36 4.56 -5.19
C THR A 181 -5.22 5.18 -6.28
N ARG A 182 -4.75 5.19 -7.54
CA ARG A 182 -5.59 5.53 -8.69
C ARG A 182 -6.00 4.27 -9.45
N ARG A 183 -7.31 4.00 -9.47
CA ARG A 183 -7.99 3.24 -10.53
C ARG A 183 -8.21 4.17 -11.72
N CYS A 184 -7.63 3.85 -12.88
CA CYS A 184 -8.12 4.35 -14.17
C CYS A 184 -8.61 3.13 -14.98
N PRO A 185 -9.90 3.02 -15.34
CA PRO A 185 -10.37 1.98 -16.24
C PRO A 185 -10.03 2.33 -17.71
N GLY A 186 -9.41 1.38 -18.44
CA GLY A 186 -9.24 1.42 -19.90
C GLY A 186 -8.07 0.54 -20.41
N GLN A 187 -8.36 -0.68 -20.87
CA GLN A 187 -7.44 -1.64 -21.54
C GLN A 187 -7.19 -1.31 -23.05
N PRO A 188 -6.42 -2.09 -23.86
CA PRO A 188 -5.35 -3.08 -23.59
C PRO A 188 -4.03 -2.82 -24.38
N GLY A 189 -2.92 -3.45 -23.94
CA GLY A 189 -1.90 -3.98 -24.87
C GLY A 189 -0.55 -3.23 -25.02
N ARG A 190 0.47 -3.84 -24.39
CA ARG A 190 1.92 -3.88 -24.74
C ARG A 190 2.84 -2.66 -24.44
N ARG A 191 3.82 -2.99 -23.57
CA ARG A 191 5.15 -2.41 -23.30
C ARG A 191 5.22 -1.10 -22.50
N HIS A 192 5.53 -1.30 -21.21
CA HIS A 192 6.44 -0.55 -20.32
C HIS A 192 6.39 0.98 -20.25
N ALA A 193 6.45 1.44 -18.99
CA ALA A 193 6.46 2.81 -18.46
C ALA A 193 5.09 3.46 -18.34
N ASP A 194 4.85 4.08 -17.18
CA ASP A 194 3.57 4.64 -16.76
C ASP A 194 3.16 5.83 -17.62
N TYR A 195 1.98 5.74 -18.26
CA TYR A 195 1.37 6.83 -19.01
C TYR A 195 -0.10 6.98 -18.64
N LEU A 196 -0.42 8.04 -17.90
CA LEU A 196 -1.79 8.54 -17.78
C LEU A 196 -2.13 9.36 -19.03
N TYR A 197 -2.96 8.78 -19.90
CA TYR A 197 -3.50 9.46 -21.08
C TYR A 197 -4.64 10.42 -20.69
N ALA A 198 -4.48 11.73 -20.93
CA ALA A 198 -5.59 12.67 -20.95
C ALA A 198 -6.20 12.74 -22.37
N ARG A 199 -7.42 12.22 -22.57
CA ARG A 199 -8.14 12.32 -23.85
C ARG A 199 -8.74 13.73 -24.02
N ARG A 200 -8.47 14.35 -25.18
CA ARG A 200 -9.13 15.56 -25.71
C ARG A 200 -10.66 15.40 -25.73
N GLN A 201 -11.39 16.34 -25.14
CA GLN A 201 -12.73 16.69 -25.61
C GLN A 201 -12.59 17.79 -26.69
N ARG A 202 -12.91 17.48 -27.95
CA ARG A 202 -13.11 18.51 -28.98
C ARG A 202 -14.47 19.16 -28.73
N ARG A 203 -14.51 20.43 -28.31
CA ARG A 203 -15.61 21.34 -28.68
C ARG A 203 -15.25 21.93 -30.04
N ALA A 204 -15.92 21.50 -31.10
CA ALA A 204 -15.97 22.30 -32.32
C ALA A 204 -17.01 23.40 -32.07
N ARG A 205 -16.53 24.65 -32.10
CA ARG A 205 -17.36 25.86 -32.16
C ARG A 205 -18.00 25.90 -33.56
N GLU A 206 -19.30 26.14 -33.60
CA GLU A 206 -19.98 26.70 -34.76
C GLU A 206 -19.42 28.10 -35.04
N SER A 207 -19.16 28.40 -36.30
CA SER A 207 -19.12 29.77 -36.83
C SER A 207 -19.32 29.69 -38.34
N GLY A 208 -20.47 30.17 -38.80
CA GLY A 208 -20.76 30.43 -40.21
C GLY A 208 -20.31 31.84 -40.65
N GLY A 209 -20.52 32.11 -41.94
CA GLY A 209 -20.24 33.39 -42.64
C GLY A 209 -18.82 33.42 -43.21
N GLU A 210 -18.58 33.61 -44.51
CA GLU A 210 -19.33 34.31 -45.58
C GLU A 210 -19.33 33.51 -46.89
#